data_AF-A0A956R5I2-F1
#
_entry.id   AF-A0A956R5I2-F1
#
_cell.length_a   1.000
_cell.length_b   1.000
_cell.length_c   1.000
_cell.angle_alpha   90.00
_cell.angle_beta   90.00
_cell.angle_gamma   90.00
#
_symmetry.space_group_name_H-M   'P 1'
#
loop_
_entity.id
_entity.type
_entity.pdbx_description
1 polymer ?
#
loop_
_entity_poly.entity_id
_entity_poly.type
_entity_poly.pdbx_seq_one_letter_code
_entity_poly.pdbx_strand_id
1 'polypeptide(L)'
;MGREQGRRASLWLFGPAVAWLVLCGAGMALTLLDDSAWSAVDRTRSTAVGSARCAACHPHQHETWRRSYHRTMTQPAEGEAVLAPFGGETLDALGFRATMSGGRERPHVRVERLEPEPGEDPMVLDVDVELTVGSHRYQQYVARIDRGGGPKERWRLPIAWHVELRRWIHVNGAFLTPEGAWGSEDDYLRHLSRWNDNCLFCHNTQPVPGLDDDGTWDTEVAELGIGCEACHGPASAHVERHAWPLRRVLAAWVPGGDGTVAHPERLTAGLHADVCGRCHGNRIAADLQAVLREGDGFVPGHPLADVSRPILRDATLAGPPDQPERPFMARFWPDGTPRLSAYEYQALLASPCHQDGQGLGCGDCHTMHGPEPAMQLWPGHDMATTCGRCHPAASLSDADAAGGHGRHGDAVGCAGCHLPRVTYGLLEGMMSHRPTRPRPQDLQGRDDQPDACTQCHVDRTRRWAAEALAAWSAGQTPRAGPAEEPSRIVRDLHGGDPIQRALAAHALARPEPPVPASQRMAWLVDALEDDYPAVRWFGYRGLRRLAASAPAPGPTSLARVRRSCAKLRAAGDRARARSRSEASPRSSW
;
A
#
# COMPACT_ATOMS: atom_id res chain seq x y z
N MET A 1 28.13 11.31 -77.16
CA MET A 1 27.31 10.14 -76.75
C MET A 1 27.61 9.63 -75.34
N GLY A 2 28.87 9.55 -74.86
CA GLY A 2 29.16 9.01 -73.51
C GLY A 2 28.64 9.82 -72.31
N ARG A 3 28.54 11.16 -72.41
CA ARG A 3 28.02 12.02 -71.32
C ARG A 3 26.51 11.87 -71.07
N GLU A 4 25.70 11.61 -72.10
CA GLU A 4 24.25 11.41 -71.93
C GLU A 4 23.91 10.03 -71.38
N GLN A 5 24.68 8.99 -71.76
CA GLN A 5 24.53 7.64 -71.19
C GLN A 5 24.89 7.59 -69.70
N GLY A 6 25.98 8.26 -69.29
CA GLY A 6 26.34 8.36 -67.86
C GLY A 6 25.28 9.09 -67.02
N ARG A 7 24.69 10.16 -67.56
CA ARG A 7 23.63 10.93 -66.89
C ARG A 7 22.34 10.12 -66.70
N ARG A 8 21.97 9.31 -67.70
CA ARG A 8 20.83 8.37 -67.60
C ARG A 8 21.13 7.28 -66.58
N ALA A 9 22.33 6.70 -66.55
CA ALA A 9 22.71 5.68 -65.58
C ALA A 9 22.65 6.21 -64.12
N SER A 10 23.10 7.45 -63.87
CA SER A 10 23.01 8.09 -62.55
C SER A 10 21.57 8.39 -62.12
N LEU A 11 20.68 8.76 -63.05
CA LEU A 11 19.24 8.95 -62.77
C LEU A 11 18.53 7.64 -62.42
N TRP A 12 18.92 6.52 -63.03
CA TRP A 12 18.36 5.21 -62.66
C TRP A 12 18.93 4.67 -61.33
N LEU A 13 20.20 4.95 -61.01
CA LEU A 13 20.80 4.54 -59.74
C LEU A 13 20.33 5.38 -58.55
N PHE A 14 20.24 6.70 -58.69
CA PHE A 14 19.97 7.62 -57.57
C PHE A 14 18.59 8.28 -57.62
N GLY A 15 17.91 8.26 -58.78
CA GLY A 15 16.57 8.85 -58.93
C GLY A 15 15.53 8.27 -57.97
N PRO A 16 15.45 6.95 -57.76
CA PRO A 16 14.56 6.37 -56.76
C PRO A 16 14.89 6.85 -55.34
N ALA A 17 16.17 6.92 -54.97
CA ALA A 17 16.59 7.39 -53.65
C ALA A 17 16.26 8.88 -53.43
N VAL A 18 16.49 9.73 -54.44
CA VAL A 18 16.11 11.16 -54.40
C VAL A 18 14.60 11.32 -54.33
N ALA A 19 13.83 10.55 -55.11
CA ALA A 19 12.38 10.56 -55.05
C ALA A 19 11.87 10.14 -53.67
N TRP A 20 12.45 9.09 -53.07
CA TRP A 20 12.16 8.69 -51.69
C TRP A 20 12.46 9.78 -50.68
N LEU A 21 13.62 10.44 -50.77
CA LEU A 21 13.97 11.55 -49.87
C LEU A 21 13.00 12.74 -50.01
N VAL A 22 12.60 13.08 -51.23
CA VAL A 22 11.62 14.13 -51.48
C VAL A 22 10.24 13.75 -50.91
N LEU A 23 9.81 12.50 -51.10
CA LEU A 23 8.54 12.01 -50.55
C LEU A 23 8.56 11.96 -49.02
N CYS A 24 9.66 11.52 -48.40
CA CYS A 24 9.84 11.55 -46.95
C CYS A 24 9.86 12.98 -46.42
N GLY A 25 10.60 13.89 -47.07
CA GLY A 25 10.66 15.30 -46.71
C GLY A 25 9.29 15.99 -46.82
N ALA A 26 8.56 15.72 -47.91
CA ALA A 26 7.20 16.20 -48.10
C ALA A 26 6.24 15.61 -47.05
N GLY A 27 6.34 14.31 -46.75
CA GLY A 27 5.54 13.66 -45.71
C GLY A 27 5.82 14.22 -44.32
N MET A 28 7.08 14.49 -43.99
CA MET A 28 7.47 15.14 -42.73
C MET A 28 6.93 16.56 -42.65
N ALA A 29 7.08 17.36 -43.72
CA ALA A 29 6.55 18.72 -43.78
C ALA A 29 5.02 18.74 -43.65
N LEU A 30 4.31 17.88 -44.38
CA LEU A 30 2.86 17.73 -44.28
C LEU A 30 2.43 17.33 -42.87
N THR A 31 3.16 16.40 -42.24
CA THR A 31 2.86 15.99 -40.86
C THR A 31 3.10 17.13 -39.86
N LEU A 32 4.18 17.90 -40.01
CA LEU A 32 4.47 19.06 -39.14
C LEU A 32 3.46 20.19 -39.30
N LEU A 33 2.91 20.35 -40.50
CA LEU A 33 1.90 21.36 -40.83
C LEU A 33 0.45 20.91 -40.54
N ASP A 34 0.25 19.65 -40.16
CA ASP A 34 -1.06 19.12 -39.78
C ASP A 34 -1.39 19.50 -38.33
N ASP A 35 -2.20 20.54 -38.15
CA ASP A 35 -2.64 20.99 -36.82
C ASP A 35 -3.43 19.91 -36.07
N SER A 36 -4.19 19.06 -36.77
CA SER A 36 -4.93 17.96 -36.15
C SER A 36 -3.99 16.93 -35.54
N ALA A 37 -2.79 16.79 -36.12
CA ALA A 37 -1.75 16.01 -35.52
C ALA A 37 -1.33 16.65 -34.18
N TRP A 38 -0.93 17.91 -34.11
CA TRP A 38 -0.23 18.44 -32.93
C TRP A 38 -1.11 19.16 -31.89
N SER A 39 -2.37 19.42 -32.22
CA SER A 39 -3.35 20.06 -31.33
C SER A 39 -3.48 19.36 -29.96
N ALA A 40 -3.85 20.13 -28.93
CA ALA A 40 -4.12 19.58 -27.60
C ALA A 40 -5.30 18.58 -27.65
N VAL A 41 -5.20 17.48 -26.89
CA VAL A 41 -6.29 16.51 -26.72
C VAL A 41 -6.99 16.76 -25.39
N ASP A 42 -8.31 16.80 -25.43
CA ASP A 42 -9.12 16.62 -24.24
C ASP A 42 -9.09 15.15 -23.82
N ARG A 43 -8.19 14.84 -22.88
CA ARG A 43 -7.98 13.48 -22.37
C ARG A 43 -9.20 12.90 -21.65
N THR A 44 -10.15 13.75 -21.22
CA THR A 44 -11.42 13.28 -20.61
C THR A 44 -12.34 12.57 -21.60
N ARG A 45 -12.14 12.81 -22.92
CA ARG A 45 -12.90 12.17 -24.00
C ARG A 45 -12.21 10.94 -24.59
N SER A 46 -11.01 10.62 -24.11
CA SER A 46 -10.27 9.45 -24.58
C SER A 46 -10.80 8.19 -23.89
N THR A 47 -10.68 7.05 -24.56
CA THR A 47 -11.11 5.75 -24.07
C THR A 47 -9.92 4.84 -23.82
N ALA A 48 -10.11 3.87 -22.93
CA ALA A 48 -9.07 2.91 -22.61
C ALA A 48 -8.86 1.93 -23.77
N VAL A 49 -7.60 1.57 -24.04
CA VAL A 49 -7.22 0.64 -25.12
C VAL A 49 -6.57 -0.66 -24.61
N GLY A 50 -6.28 -0.73 -23.30
CA GLY A 50 -5.69 -1.87 -22.61
C GLY A 50 -4.17 -1.97 -22.76
N SER A 51 -3.51 -2.47 -21.72
CA SER A 51 -2.04 -2.54 -21.63
C SER A 51 -1.39 -3.35 -22.76
N ALA A 52 -2.10 -4.34 -23.32
CA ALA A 52 -1.61 -5.15 -24.44
C ALA A 52 -1.29 -4.33 -25.70
N ARG A 53 -2.01 -3.22 -25.95
CA ARG A 53 -1.74 -2.32 -27.09
C ARG A 53 -0.42 -1.56 -26.91
N CYS A 54 -0.03 -1.28 -25.68
CA CYS A 54 1.19 -0.55 -25.36
C CYS A 54 2.46 -1.36 -25.67
N ALA A 55 2.40 -2.69 -25.58
CA ALA A 55 3.55 -3.59 -25.75
C ALA A 55 4.27 -3.46 -27.10
N ALA A 56 3.55 -3.12 -28.16
CA ALA A 56 4.12 -3.00 -29.51
C ALA A 56 5.10 -1.82 -29.65
N CYS A 57 4.87 -0.73 -28.91
CA CYS A 57 5.71 0.47 -28.93
C CYS A 57 6.61 0.57 -27.69
N HIS A 58 6.19 0.01 -26.56
CA HIS A 58 6.86 0.08 -25.26
C HIS A 58 7.17 -1.32 -24.69
N PRO A 59 7.92 -2.17 -25.41
CA PRO A 59 8.13 -3.57 -25.00
C PRO A 59 8.88 -3.68 -23.66
N HIS A 60 9.80 -2.76 -23.38
CA HIS A 60 10.57 -2.77 -22.13
C HIS A 60 9.71 -2.44 -20.91
N GLN A 61 8.98 -1.31 -20.96
CA GLN A 61 8.10 -0.85 -19.89
C GLN A 61 6.99 -1.87 -19.63
N HIS A 62 6.45 -2.47 -20.69
CA HIS A 62 5.44 -3.51 -20.59
C HIS A 62 6.00 -4.77 -19.91
N GLU A 63 7.22 -5.18 -20.22
CA GLU A 63 7.86 -6.34 -19.57
C GLU A 63 8.11 -6.10 -18.08
N THR A 64 8.64 -4.93 -17.70
CA THR A 64 8.86 -4.60 -16.28
C THR A 64 7.53 -4.48 -15.53
N TRP A 65 6.51 -3.87 -16.14
CA TRP A 65 5.16 -3.79 -15.56
C TRP A 65 4.54 -5.17 -15.37
N ARG A 66 4.68 -6.09 -16.34
CA ARG A 66 4.13 -7.44 -16.25
C ARG A 66 4.64 -8.25 -15.07
N ARG A 67 5.84 -7.94 -14.58
CA ARG A 67 6.46 -8.58 -13.42
C ARG A 67 6.04 -7.96 -12.08
N SER A 68 5.36 -6.81 -12.10
CA SER A 68 4.98 -6.06 -10.91
C SER A 68 3.72 -6.63 -10.24
N TYR A 69 3.59 -6.39 -8.94
CA TYR A 69 2.37 -6.71 -8.19
C TYR A 69 1.17 -5.83 -8.56
N HIS A 70 1.38 -4.66 -9.17
CA HIS A 70 0.30 -3.82 -9.71
C HIS A 70 -0.49 -4.54 -10.80
N ARG A 71 0.21 -5.20 -11.73
CA ARG A 71 -0.40 -5.98 -12.81
C ARG A 71 -1.23 -7.14 -12.26
N THR A 72 -0.78 -7.79 -11.19
CA THR A 72 -1.45 -8.95 -10.57
C THR A 72 -2.31 -8.56 -9.37
N MET A 73 -2.80 -7.32 -9.29
CA MET A 73 -3.61 -6.88 -8.15
C MET A 73 -5.00 -7.50 -8.17
N THR A 74 -5.73 -7.41 -9.28
CA THR A 74 -6.99 -8.15 -9.50
C THR A 74 -6.80 -9.04 -10.71
N GLN A 75 -7.17 -10.32 -10.62
CA GLN A 75 -7.12 -11.26 -11.74
C GLN A 75 -8.39 -12.14 -11.74
N PRO A 76 -8.80 -12.68 -12.90
CA PRO A 76 -9.74 -13.81 -12.92
C PRO A 76 -9.24 -14.95 -12.04
N ALA A 77 -10.14 -15.64 -11.34
CA ALA A 77 -9.80 -16.72 -10.44
C ALA A 77 -9.61 -18.06 -11.17
N GLU A 78 -8.64 -18.11 -12.08
CA GLU A 78 -8.36 -19.28 -12.91
C GLU A 78 -6.85 -19.54 -13.01
N GLY A 79 -6.46 -20.82 -13.00
CA GLY A 79 -5.09 -21.29 -13.21
C GLY A 79 -4.07 -20.68 -12.24
N GLU A 80 -2.96 -20.17 -12.77
CA GLU A 80 -1.84 -19.62 -12.00
C GLU A 80 -2.17 -18.32 -11.23
N ALA A 81 -3.29 -17.66 -11.53
CA ALA A 81 -3.74 -16.50 -10.77
C ALA A 81 -4.24 -16.91 -9.37
N VAL A 82 -4.69 -18.14 -9.19
CA VAL A 82 -5.16 -18.68 -7.91
C VAL A 82 -3.99 -19.26 -7.13
N LEU A 83 -3.53 -18.55 -6.11
CA LEU A 83 -2.37 -18.95 -5.31
C LEU A 83 -2.69 -20.13 -4.39
N ALA A 84 -3.91 -20.17 -3.85
CA ALA A 84 -4.35 -21.25 -2.98
C ALA A 84 -4.60 -22.55 -3.76
N PRO A 85 -4.56 -23.71 -3.08
CA PRO A 85 -4.83 -25.01 -3.69
C PRO A 85 -6.30 -25.25 -4.02
N PHE A 86 -7.25 -24.85 -3.14
CA PHE A 86 -8.67 -25.24 -3.24
C PHE A 86 -8.86 -26.77 -3.35
N GLY A 87 -8.09 -27.52 -2.56
CA GLY A 87 -8.01 -28.98 -2.61
C GLY A 87 -9.02 -29.71 -1.72
N GLY A 88 -9.96 -29.00 -1.10
CA GLY A 88 -10.87 -29.51 -0.08
C GLY A 88 -10.42 -29.18 1.34
N GLU A 89 -9.53 -28.20 1.53
CA GLU A 89 -9.12 -27.77 2.86
C GLU A 89 -10.27 -27.10 3.62
N THR A 90 -10.25 -27.22 4.94
CA THR A 90 -11.21 -26.56 5.82
C THR A 90 -10.55 -25.51 6.70
N LEU A 91 -11.32 -24.48 7.05
CA LEU A 91 -10.96 -23.45 8.03
C LEU A 91 -12.13 -23.29 9.00
N ASP A 92 -11.92 -23.70 10.25
CA ASP A 92 -12.86 -23.47 11.33
C ASP A 92 -12.51 -22.13 12.01
N ALA A 93 -13.46 -21.19 12.03
CA ALA A 93 -13.30 -19.89 12.65
C ALA A 93 -14.66 -19.35 13.13
N LEU A 94 -14.70 -18.80 14.35
CA LEU A 94 -15.87 -18.12 14.93
C LEU A 94 -17.17 -18.96 14.94
N GLY A 95 -17.09 -20.28 15.03
CA GLY A 95 -18.27 -21.17 14.97
C GLY A 95 -18.72 -21.57 13.56
N PHE A 96 -17.94 -21.23 12.54
CA PHE A 96 -18.23 -21.58 11.14
C PHE A 96 -17.07 -22.38 10.54
N ARG A 97 -17.40 -23.27 9.59
CA ARG A 97 -16.45 -24.01 8.78
C ARG A 97 -16.52 -23.51 7.35
N ALA A 98 -15.42 -22.93 6.86
CA ALA A 98 -15.21 -22.73 5.44
C ALA A 98 -14.54 -23.97 4.83
N THR A 99 -15.01 -24.43 3.68
CA THR A 99 -14.42 -25.50 2.88
C THR A 99 -14.07 -24.94 1.50
N MET A 100 -12.81 -25.07 1.11
CA MET A 100 -12.26 -24.51 -0.14
C MET A 100 -11.98 -25.66 -1.11
N SER A 101 -12.72 -25.76 -2.21
CA SER A 101 -12.70 -26.92 -3.12
C SER A 101 -12.72 -26.49 -4.60
N GLY A 102 -12.75 -27.46 -5.53
CA GLY A 102 -12.85 -27.19 -6.98
C GLY A 102 -11.51 -26.93 -7.68
N GLY A 103 -10.41 -26.83 -6.93
CA GLY A 103 -9.07 -26.59 -7.47
C GLY A 103 -8.89 -25.18 -8.03
N ARG A 104 -7.76 -24.95 -8.70
CA ARG A 104 -7.40 -23.63 -9.24
C ARG A 104 -8.16 -23.24 -10.51
N GLU A 105 -8.79 -24.20 -11.18
CA GLU A 105 -9.55 -23.96 -12.41
C GLU A 105 -10.98 -23.47 -12.14
N ARG A 106 -11.58 -23.96 -11.05
CA ARG A 106 -12.94 -23.59 -10.62
C ARG A 106 -13.01 -23.51 -9.09
N PRO A 107 -12.31 -22.54 -8.48
CA PRO A 107 -12.29 -22.39 -7.04
C PRO A 107 -13.69 -22.14 -6.47
N HIS A 108 -14.04 -22.90 -5.45
CA HIS A 108 -15.35 -22.89 -4.82
C HIS A 108 -15.22 -22.80 -3.29
N VAL A 109 -16.10 -22.02 -2.66
CA VAL A 109 -16.12 -21.80 -1.21
C VAL A 109 -17.50 -22.12 -0.67
N ARG A 110 -17.54 -23.04 0.29
CA ARG A 110 -18.71 -23.31 1.13
C ARG A 110 -18.44 -22.88 2.56
N VAL A 111 -19.38 -22.19 3.20
CA VAL A 111 -19.31 -21.82 4.61
C VAL A 111 -20.57 -22.33 5.32
N GLU A 112 -20.37 -23.12 6.36
CA GLU A 112 -21.44 -23.72 7.15
C GLU A 112 -21.28 -23.41 8.64
N ARG A 113 -22.40 -23.33 9.36
CA ARG A 113 -22.45 -23.27 10.82
C ARG A 113 -22.03 -24.61 11.41
N LEU A 114 -21.14 -24.58 12.40
CA LEU A 114 -20.72 -25.80 13.11
C LEU A 114 -21.80 -26.30 14.07
N GLU A 115 -22.53 -25.36 14.68
CA GLU A 115 -23.55 -25.62 15.70
C GLU A 115 -24.82 -24.81 15.38
N PRO A 116 -25.56 -25.16 14.31
CA PRO A 116 -26.79 -24.46 13.96
C PRO A 116 -27.89 -24.72 14.98
N GLU A 117 -28.66 -23.69 15.31
CA GLU A 117 -29.85 -23.85 16.16
C GLU A 117 -30.97 -24.63 15.43
N PRO A 118 -31.89 -25.30 16.13
CA PRO A 118 -32.98 -26.02 15.50
C PRO A 118 -33.82 -25.13 14.57
N GLY A 119 -33.85 -25.45 13.28
CA GLY A 119 -34.57 -24.69 12.26
C GLY A 119 -33.77 -23.56 11.60
N GLU A 120 -32.51 -23.36 12.00
CA GLU A 120 -31.56 -22.47 11.33
C GLU A 120 -30.96 -23.17 10.10
N ASP A 121 -30.80 -22.44 8.99
CA ASP A 121 -30.07 -22.95 7.82
C ASP A 121 -28.59 -23.08 8.17
N PRO A 122 -27.99 -24.29 8.11
CA PRO A 122 -26.57 -24.44 8.33
C PRO A 122 -25.72 -23.71 7.28
N MET A 123 -26.24 -23.47 6.08
CA MET A 123 -25.49 -22.87 4.99
C MET A 123 -25.46 -21.34 5.08
N VAL A 124 -24.26 -20.77 5.08
CA VAL A 124 -24.05 -19.31 5.11
C VAL A 124 -23.60 -18.79 3.74
N LEU A 125 -22.68 -19.50 3.08
CA LEU A 125 -22.21 -19.20 1.73
C LEU A 125 -21.98 -20.50 0.95
N ASP A 126 -22.38 -20.55 -0.31
CA ASP A 126 -22.03 -21.62 -1.25
C ASP A 126 -21.83 -20.95 -2.62
N VAL A 127 -20.57 -20.66 -2.96
CA VAL A 127 -20.24 -19.73 -4.06
C VAL A 127 -19.00 -20.15 -4.83
N ASP A 128 -19.06 -19.96 -6.15
CA ASP A 128 -17.89 -19.99 -7.02
C ASP A 128 -17.12 -18.67 -6.92
N VAL A 129 -15.80 -18.78 -6.86
CA VAL A 129 -14.91 -17.62 -6.84
C VAL A 129 -14.66 -17.16 -8.27
N GLU A 130 -14.92 -15.89 -8.56
CA GLU A 130 -14.74 -15.29 -9.89
C GLU A 130 -13.43 -14.52 -10.02
N LEU A 131 -12.99 -13.83 -8.96
CA LEU A 131 -11.79 -12.99 -9.00
C LEU A 131 -10.89 -13.24 -7.79
N THR A 132 -9.61 -12.99 -7.98
CA THR A 132 -8.61 -12.89 -6.92
C THR A 132 -8.16 -11.44 -6.76
N VAL A 133 -7.89 -11.03 -5.52
CA VAL A 133 -7.37 -9.71 -5.18
C VAL A 133 -6.15 -9.83 -4.26
N GLY A 134 -5.01 -9.31 -4.70
CA GLY A 134 -3.72 -9.37 -3.99
C GLY A 134 -2.88 -10.59 -4.38
N SER A 135 -1.56 -10.40 -4.41
CA SER A 135 -0.61 -11.41 -4.91
C SER A 135 0.71 -11.51 -4.13
N HIS A 136 0.93 -10.66 -3.12
CA HIS A 136 2.21 -10.61 -2.39
C HIS A 136 2.14 -11.21 -0.98
N ARG A 137 1.28 -10.69 -0.10
CA ARG A 137 1.23 -11.09 1.34
C ARG A 137 0.11 -12.08 1.62
N TYR A 138 -1.07 -11.77 1.12
CA TYR A 138 -2.24 -12.63 1.13
C TYR A 138 -3.05 -12.38 -0.14
N GLN A 139 -3.84 -13.36 -0.53
CA GLN A 139 -4.79 -13.27 -1.64
C GLN A 139 -6.21 -13.40 -1.09
N GLN A 140 -7.06 -12.45 -1.47
CA GLN A 140 -8.48 -12.42 -1.17
C GLN A 140 -9.26 -12.91 -2.39
N TYR A 141 -10.48 -13.38 -2.15
CA TYR A 141 -11.32 -14.00 -3.17
C TYR A 141 -12.65 -13.27 -3.26
N VAL A 142 -13.16 -13.11 -4.47
CA VAL A 142 -14.40 -12.40 -4.77
C VAL A 142 -15.33 -13.33 -5.51
N ALA A 143 -16.59 -13.40 -5.07
CA ALA A 143 -17.63 -14.17 -5.70
C ALA A 143 -18.79 -13.26 -6.13
N ARG A 144 -19.62 -13.76 -7.04
CA ARG A 144 -20.90 -13.14 -7.35
C ARG A 144 -21.92 -13.54 -6.30
N ILE A 145 -22.51 -12.56 -5.64
CA ILE A 145 -23.55 -12.78 -4.63
C ILE A 145 -24.58 -11.69 -4.83
N ASP A 146 -25.76 -12.07 -5.33
CA ASP A 146 -26.87 -11.15 -5.49
C ASP A 146 -27.56 -10.98 -4.13
N ARG A 147 -27.36 -9.81 -3.53
CA ARG A 147 -27.99 -9.37 -2.29
C ARG A 147 -28.92 -8.19 -2.55
N GLY A 148 -29.47 -8.11 -3.76
CA GLY A 148 -30.34 -7.03 -4.24
C GLY A 148 -29.65 -6.05 -5.19
N GLY A 149 -28.37 -6.25 -5.52
CA GLY A 149 -27.63 -5.48 -6.51
C GLY A 149 -27.60 -6.10 -7.90
N GLY A 150 -28.28 -7.23 -8.11
CA GLY A 150 -28.43 -7.86 -9.43
C GLY A 150 -27.24 -8.70 -9.88
N PRO A 151 -27.23 -9.16 -11.14
CA PRO A 151 -26.37 -10.25 -11.60
C PRO A 151 -24.87 -9.90 -11.72
N LYS A 152 -24.47 -8.63 -11.67
CA LYS A 152 -23.06 -8.23 -11.61
C LYS A 152 -22.61 -7.80 -10.21
N GLU A 153 -23.45 -7.98 -9.19
CA GLU A 153 -23.07 -7.73 -7.81
C GLU A 153 -22.03 -8.76 -7.33
N ARG A 154 -20.90 -8.26 -6.83
CA ARG A 154 -19.76 -9.06 -6.40
C ARG A 154 -19.36 -8.70 -4.98
N TRP A 155 -18.90 -9.69 -4.23
CA TRP A 155 -18.52 -9.56 -2.84
C TRP A 155 -17.19 -10.26 -2.57
N ARG A 156 -16.30 -9.55 -1.89
CA ARG A 156 -15.09 -10.12 -1.32
C ARG A 156 -15.48 -11.02 -0.14
N LEU A 157 -15.03 -12.27 -0.20
CA LEU A 157 -15.26 -13.29 0.82
C LEU A 157 -14.50 -13.00 2.12
N PRO A 158 -15.00 -13.49 3.28
CA PRO A 158 -14.37 -13.27 4.59
C PRO A 158 -13.15 -14.18 4.86
N ILE A 159 -12.61 -14.82 3.83
CA ILE A 159 -11.44 -15.69 3.91
C ILE A 159 -10.34 -15.24 2.95
N ALA A 160 -9.10 -15.50 3.33
CA ALA A 160 -7.93 -15.20 2.52
C ALA A 160 -6.89 -16.32 2.59
N TRP A 161 -6.09 -16.42 1.54
CA TRP A 161 -4.90 -17.27 1.52
C TRP A 161 -3.69 -16.48 1.97
N HIS A 162 -3.08 -16.87 3.10
CA HIS A 162 -1.84 -16.27 3.57
C HIS A 162 -0.64 -16.89 2.83
N VAL A 163 0.07 -16.08 2.03
CA VAL A 163 1.12 -16.59 1.12
C VAL A 163 2.33 -17.14 1.89
N GLU A 164 2.89 -16.37 2.85
CA GLU A 164 4.06 -16.80 3.64
C GLU A 164 3.81 -18.10 4.42
N LEU A 165 2.61 -18.27 4.97
CA LEU A 165 2.24 -19.45 5.77
C LEU A 165 1.63 -20.59 4.97
N ARG A 166 1.25 -20.35 3.72
CA ARG A 166 0.55 -21.32 2.87
C ARG A 166 -0.65 -21.94 3.58
N ARG A 167 -1.51 -21.09 4.14
CA ARG A 167 -2.73 -21.50 4.84
C ARG A 167 -3.87 -20.52 4.64
N TRP A 168 -5.07 -21.02 4.83
CA TRP A 168 -6.27 -20.22 4.96
C TRP A 168 -6.30 -19.45 6.30
N ILE A 169 -6.81 -18.23 6.23
CA ILE A 169 -7.07 -17.36 7.39
C ILE A 169 -8.42 -16.69 7.22
N HIS A 170 -9.08 -16.41 8.34
CA HIS A 170 -10.18 -15.47 8.38
C HIS A 170 -9.62 -14.04 8.26
N VAL A 171 -10.28 -13.18 7.48
CA VAL A 171 -9.77 -11.85 7.16
C VAL A 171 -9.69 -10.90 8.37
N ASN A 172 -10.36 -11.20 9.50
CA ASN A 172 -10.17 -10.47 10.77
C ASN A 172 -8.68 -10.37 11.14
N GLY A 173 -7.91 -11.43 10.87
CA GLY A 173 -6.47 -11.43 11.11
C GLY A 173 -5.72 -10.44 10.22
N ALA A 174 -6.12 -10.26 8.96
CA ALA A 174 -5.47 -9.31 8.04
C ALA A 174 -5.87 -7.84 8.34
N PHE A 175 -7.11 -7.60 8.76
CA PHE A 175 -7.66 -6.28 9.03
C PHE A 175 -7.60 -5.85 10.51
N LEU A 176 -6.79 -6.53 11.32
CA LEU A 176 -6.53 -6.18 12.72
C LEU A 176 -7.81 -6.01 13.56
N THR A 177 -8.79 -6.88 13.30
CA THR A 177 -10.06 -6.96 14.02
C THR A 177 -9.93 -8.02 15.12
N PRO A 178 -10.53 -7.84 16.31
CA PRO A 178 -10.53 -8.89 17.33
C PRO A 178 -11.26 -10.14 16.82
N GLU A 179 -11.02 -11.27 17.49
CA GLU A 179 -11.95 -12.39 17.36
C GLU A 179 -13.33 -11.95 17.87
N GLY A 180 -14.35 -12.19 17.05
CA GLY A 180 -15.73 -11.89 17.41
C GLY A 180 -16.33 -12.97 18.31
N ALA A 181 -17.63 -12.86 18.56
CA ALA A 181 -18.36 -13.87 19.31
C ALA A 181 -18.46 -15.18 18.51
N TRP A 182 -18.30 -16.31 19.21
CA TRP A 182 -18.54 -17.64 18.62
C TRP A 182 -20.00 -17.78 18.16
N GLY A 183 -20.21 -18.27 16.94
CA GLY A 183 -21.53 -18.45 16.33
C GLY A 183 -22.18 -17.16 15.80
N SER A 184 -21.53 -15.99 15.97
CA SER A 184 -22.03 -14.72 15.45
C SER A 184 -21.75 -14.60 13.95
N GLU A 185 -22.81 -14.73 13.12
CA GLU A 185 -22.70 -14.58 11.66
C GLU A 185 -22.22 -13.18 11.29
N ASP A 186 -22.70 -12.13 11.98
CA ASP A 186 -22.26 -10.75 11.75
C ASP A 186 -20.76 -10.57 11.99
N ASP A 187 -20.19 -11.24 12.99
CA ASP A 187 -18.75 -11.16 13.26
C ASP A 187 -17.92 -11.94 12.24
N TYR A 188 -18.45 -13.05 11.74
CA TYR A 188 -17.82 -13.84 10.67
C TYR A 188 -17.88 -13.09 9.33
N LEU A 189 -19.06 -12.60 8.96
CA LEU A 189 -19.30 -11.86 7.71
C LEU A 189 -18.95 -10.38 7.80
N ARG A 190 -18.41 -9.87 8.91
CA ARG A 190 -18.05 -8.44 9.09
C ARG A 190 -17.25 -7.87 7.92
N HIS A 191 -16.40 -8.72 7.36
CA HIS A 191 -15.50 -8.39 6.26
C HIS A 191 -15.95 -9.04 4.94
N LEU A 192 -17.20 -9.47 4.83
CA LEU A 192 -17.86 -9.63 3.54
C LEU A 192 -18.13 -8.22 3.01
N SER A 193 -17.50 -7.85 1.90
CA SER A 193 -17.56 -6.46 1.41
C SER A 193 -17.83 -6.41 -0.08
N ARG A 194 -18.78 -5.57 -0.48
CA ARG A 194 -19.15 -5.40 -1.89
C ARG A 194 -17.95 -4.89 -2.68
N TRP A 195 -17.59 -5.60 -3.73
CA TRP A 195 -16.42 -5.30 -4.55
C TRP A 195 -16.66 -4.07 -5.43
N ASN A 196 -17.88 -3.92 -5.95
CA ASN A 196 -18.28 -2.95 -6.97
C ASN A 196 -18.00 -1.49 -6.58
N ASP A 197 -18.07 -1.14 -5.29
CA ASP A 197 -17.83 0.22 -4.80
C ASP A 197 -16.69 0.34 -3.78
N ASN A 198 -16.26 -0.77 -3.16
CA ASN A 198 -15.18 -0.73 -2.16
C ASN A 198 -13.80 -1.10 -2.72
N CYS A 199 -13.71 -2.08 -3.62
CA CYS A 199 -12.45 -2.62 -4.12
C CYS A 199 -12.12 -2.14 -5.54
N LEU A 200 -13.16 -1.75 -6.29
CA LEU A 200 -13.09 -1.50 -7.73
C LEU A 200 -12.05 -0.42 -8.10
N PHE A 201 -12.11 0.74 -7.43
CA PHE A 201 -11.34 1.94 -7.79
C PHE A 201 -9.83 1.80 -7.62
N CYS A 202 -9.39 1.07 -6.60
CA CYS A 202 -7.96 0.99 -6.25
C CYS A 202 -7.26 -0.22 -6.86
N HIS A 203 -8.01 -1.20 -7.39
CA HIS A 203 -7.45 -2.48 -7.83
C HIS A 203 -7.71 -2.80 -9.32
N ASN A 204 -8.26 -1.86 -10.09
CA ASN A 204 -8.57 -2.04 -11.51
C ASN A 204 -8.27 -0.78 -12.31
N THR A 205 -8.32 -0.90 -13.64
CA THR A 205 -8.02 0.19 -14.58
C THR A 205 -9.28 0.76 -15.20
N GLN A 206 -9.41 2.09 -15.15
CA GLN A 206 -10.57 2.85 -15.65
C GLN A 206 -11.91 2.21 -15.24
N PRO A 207 -12.16 2.06 -13.92
CA PRO A 207 -13.36 1.39 -13.43
C PRO A 207 -14.61 2.27 -13.50
N VAL A 208 -15.73 1.64 -13.83
CA VAL A 208 -17.08 2.21 -13.78
C VAL A 208 -17.93 1.30 -12.90
N PRO A 209 -18.36 1.73 -11.69
CA PRO A 209 -19.22 0.90 -10.86
C PRO A 209 -20.59 0.66 -11.51
N GLY A 210 -21.16 1.65 -12.20
CA GLY A 210 -22.39 1.46 -12.98
C GLY A 210 -23.64 1.23 -12.12
N LEU A 211 -23.78 1.93 -10.99
CA LEU A 211 -25.00 1.85 -10.18
C LEU A 211 -26.17 2.49 -10.92
N ASP A 212 -27.21 1.72 -11.23
CA ASP A 212 -28.44 2.20 -11.88
C ASP A 212 -29.44 2.75 -10.83
N ASP A 213 -30.44 3.50 -11.30
CA ASP A 213 -31.51 4.09 -10.50
C ASP A 213 -32.36 3.04 -9.77
N ASP A 214 -32.42 1.81 -10.31
CA ASP A 214 -33.11 0.67 -9.69
C ASP A 214 -32.27 -0.04 -8.60
N GLY A 215 -31.04 0.41 -8.36
CA GLY A 215 -30.13 -0.13 -7.36
C GLY A 215 -29.26 -1.30 -7.83
N THR A 216 -29.40 -1.71 -9.10
CA THR A 216 -28.56 -2.77 -9.68
C THR A 216 -27.20 -2.25 -10.14
N TRP A 217 -26.21 -3.14 -10.19
CA TRP A 217 -24.87 -2.82 -10.64
C TRP A 217 -24.63 -3.29 -12.07
N ASP A 218 -24.13 -2.41 -12.92
CA ASP A 218 -23.61 -2.72 -14.26
C ASP A 218 -22.09 -2.51 -14.32
N THR A 219 -21.36 -3.05 -13.35
CA THR A 219 -19.94 -2.73 -13.18
C THR A 219 -19.06 -3.21 -14.33
N GLU A 220 -18.20 -2.30 -14.80
CA GLU A 220 -17.23 -2.51 -15.86
C GLU A 220 -15.84 -1.99 -15.49
N VAL A 221 -14.81 -2.59 -16.08
CA VAL A 221 -13.42 -2.13 -16.00
C VAL A 221 -12.79 -2.27 -17.37
N ALA A 222 -11.91 -1.35 -17.74
CA ALA A 222 -11.16 -1.49 -18.99
C ALA A 222 -10.15 -2.66 -18.92
N GLU A 223 -9.54 -2.86 -17.75
CA GLU A 223 -8.60 -3.96 -17.49
C GLU A 223 -8.63 -4.31 -16.00
N LEU A 224 -8.58 -5.61 -15.69
CA LEU A 224 -8.41 -6.11 -14.32
C LEU A 224 -6.97 -5.89 -13.84
N GLY A 225 -6.82 -5.39 -12.61
CA GLY A 225 -5.53 -4.99 -12.08
C GLY A 225 -5.13 -3.58 -12.52
N ILE A 226 -3.98 -3.14 -12.03
CA ILE A 226 -3.47 -1.79 -12.32
C ILE A 226 -2.60 -1.87 -13.58
N GLY A 227 -3.24 -1.57 -14.71
CA GLY A 227 -2.67 -1.49 -16.06
C GLY A 227 -2.06 -0.13 -16.36
N CYS A 228 -1.52 0.02 -17.58
CA CYS A 228 -0.81 1.22 -18.00
C CYS A 228 -1.66 2.49 -17.85
N GLU A 229 -2.93 2.41 -18.26
CA GLU A 229 -3.85 3.55 -18.32
C GLU A 229 -4.37 4.00 -16.95
N ALA A 230 -4.07 3.28 -15.87
CA ALA A 230 -4.33 3.73 -14.50
C ALA A 230 -3.40 4.88 -14.11
N CYS A 231 -2.16 4.89 -14.62
CA CYS A 231 -1.15 5.93 -14.36
C CYS A 231 -0.98 6.90 -15.53
N HIS A 232 -1.20 6.45 -16.77
CA HIS A 232 -1.04 7.26 -17.98
C HIS A 232 -2.35 7.93 -18.44
N GLY A 233 -3.50 7.46 -17.95
CA GLY A 233 -4.83 7.86 -18.42
C GLY A 233 -5.26 7.09 -19.68
N PRO A 234 -6.52 7.28 -20.13
CA PRO A 234 -7.05 6.63 -21.33
C PRO A 234 -6.24 7.04 -22.58
N ALA A 235 -5.83 6.07 -23.40
CA ALA A 235 -4.80 6.26 -24.42
C ALA A 235 -5.29 6.12 -25.87
N SER A 236 -6.60 6.10 -26.14
CA SER A 236 -7.12 5.97 -27.52
C SER A 236 -6.57 7.03 -28.47
N ALA A 237 -6.62 8.31 -28.08
CA ALA A 237 -6.07 9.41 -28.88
C ALA A 237 -4.54 9.30 -29.06
N HIS A 238 -3.81 8.78 -28.05
CA HIS A 238 -2.38 8.53 -28.14
C HIS A 238 -2.08 7.47 -29.20
N VAL A 239 -2.75 6.33 -29.14
CA VAL A 239 -2.56 5.23 -30.10
C VAL A 239 -2.92 5.66 -31.51
N GLU A 240 -4.04 6.36 -31.70
CA GLU A 240 -4.47 6.85 -33.01
C GLU A 240 -3.44 7.81 -33.61
N ARG A 241 -2.98 8.80 -32.84
CA ARG A 241 -1.97 9.75 -33.28
C ARG A 241 -0.65 9.08 -33.63
N HIS A 242 -0.19 8.15 -32.80
CA HIS A 242 1.05 7.43 -33.03
C HIS A 242 0.93 6.25 -34.00
N ALA A 243 -0.25 6.00 -34.58
CA ALA A 243 -0.42 5.03 -35.66
C ALA A 243 0.35 5.46 -36.92
N TRP A 244 0.53 6.77 -37.13
CA TRP A 244 1.31 7.30 -38.25
C TRP A 244 2.83 7.33 -37.95
N PRO A 245 3.67 6.58 -38.70
CA PRO A 245 5.09 6.44 -38.37
C PRO A 245 5.88 7.75 -38.38
N LEU A 246 5.61 8.65 -39.33
CA LEU A 246 6.33 9.93 -39.41
C LEU A 246 6.03 10.80 -38.20
N ARG A 247 4.76 10.85 -37.77
CA ARG A 247 4.38 11.59 -36.58
C ARG A 247 5.04 11.00 -35.33
N ARG A 248 5.08 9.68 -35.21
CA ARG A 248 5.76 9.00 -34.10
C ARG A 248 7.24 9.38 -34.01
N VAL A 249 7.95 9.39 -35.14
CA VAL A 249 9.37 9.80 -35.19
C VAL A 249 9.53 11.28 -34.84
N LEU A 250 8.67 12.15 -35.37
CA LEU A 250 8.71 13.59 -35.12
C LEU A 250 8.37 13.95 -33.66
N ALA A 251 7.44 13.22 -33.04
CA ALA A 251 6.98 13.48 -31.67
C ALA A 251 8.10 13.37 -30.63
N ALA A 252 9.15 12.58 -30.89
CA ALA A 252 10.33 12.50 -30.03
C ALA A 252 11.10 13.83 -29.93
N TRP A 253 10.92 14.73 -30.90
CA TRP A 253 11.59 16.02 -30.99
C TRP A 253 10.70 17.18 -30.58
N VAL A 254 9.42 16.92 -30.24
CA VAL A 254 8.49 17.96 -29.80
C VAL A 254 8.75 18.30 -28.34
N PRO A 255 9.11 19.56 -28.02
CA PRO A 255 9.28 20.00 -26.64
C PRO A 255 7.99 19.79 -25.83
N GLY A 256 8.10 19.19 -24.63
CA GLY A 256 6.95 18.92 -23.75
C GLY A 256 6.26 17.56 -23.96
N GLY A 257 6.51 16.86 -25.07
CA GLY A 257 5.88 15.57 -25.39
C GLY A 257 4.55 15.72 -26.16
N ASP A 258 3.84 14.60 -26.37
CA ASP A 258 2.63 14.59 -27.21
C ASP A 258 1.35 15.09 -26.52
N GLY A 259 1.33 15.18 -25.18
CA GLY A 259 0.19 15.65 -24.38
C GLY A 259 -1.06 14.76 -24.42
N THR A 260 -1.01 13.62 -25.11
CA THR A 260 -2.16 12.71 -25.31
C THR A 260 -2.38 11.75 -24.15
N VAL A 261 -1.32 11.50 -23.36
CA VAL A 261 -1.33 10.74 -22.11
C VAL A 261 -0.48 11.46 -21.07
N ALA A 262 -0.68 11.14 -19.80
CA ALA A 262 0.23 11.59 -18.76
C ALA A 262 1.58 10.89 -18.88
N HIS A 263 2.67 11.60 -18.62
CA HIS A 263 3.99 11.02 -18.43
C HIS A 263 4.45 11.32 -17.01
N PRO A 264 4.28 10.39 -16.03
CA PRO A 264 4.51 10.66 -14.61
C PRO A 264 5.87 11.29 -14.29
N GLU A 265 6.95 10.88 -14.96
CA GLU A 265 8.30 11.45 -14.74
C GLU A 265 8.47 12.90 -15.25
N ARG A 266 7.51 13.43 -16.01
CA ARG A 266 7.50 14.83 -16.48
C ARG A 266 6.52 15.70 -15.71
N LEU A 267 5.78 15.12 -14.77
CA LEU A 267 4.85 15.86 -13.92
C LEU A 267 5.61 16.60 -12.81
N THR A 268 5.03 17.69 -12.32
CA THR A 268 5.47 18.27 -11.05
C THR A 268 5.27 17.25 -9.93
N ALA A 269 6.02 17.37 -8.84
CA ALA A 269 5.93 16.42 -7.74
C ALA A 269 4.53 16.27 -7.14
N GLY A 270 3.75 17.36 -7.07
CA GLY A 270 2.34 17.33 -6.65
C GLY A 270 1.48 16.48 -7.58
N LEU A 271 1.52 16.77 -8.88
CA LEU A 271 0.75 16.01 -9.88
C LEU A 271 1.22 14.56 -9.99
N HIS A 272 2.50 14.28 -9.76
CA HIS A 272 3.00 12.91 -9.67
C HIS A 272 2.46 12.18 -8.43
N ALA A 273 2.48 12.84 -7.27
CA ALA A 273 1.90 12.29 -6.05
C ALA A 273 0.40 12.01 -6.22
N ASP A 274 -0.34 12.86 -6.92
CA ASP A 274 -1.76 12.71 -7.22
C ASP A 274 -2.08 11.44 -8.01
N VAL A 275 -1.24 11.05 -8.99
CA VAL A 275 -1.39 9.79 -9.74
C VAL A 275 -1.38 8.58 -8.79
N CYS A 276 -0.47 8.59 -7.82
CA CYS A 276 -0.34 7.52 -6.84
C CYS A 276 -1.44 7.60 -5.76
N GLY A 277 -1.78 8.83 -5.36
CA GLY A 277 -2.77 9.16 -4.35
C GLY A 277 -4.18 8.71 -4.69
N ARG A 278 -4.50 8.49 -5.97
CA ARG A 278 -5.77 7.87 -6.40
C ARG A 278 -6.05 6.54 -5.67
N CYS A 279 -5.00 5.75 -5.42
CA CYS A 279 -5.09 4.41 -4.82
C CYS A 279 -4.36 4.30 -3.47
N HIS A 280 -3.15 4.86 -3.36
CA HIS A 280 -2.35 4.91 -2.13
C HIS A 280 -2.74 6.09 -1.22
N GLY A 281 -3.97 6.57 -1.38
CA GLY A 281 -4.56 7.64 -0.58
C GLY A 281 -6.07 7.46 -0.45
N ASN A 282 -6.53 7.23 0.78
CA ASN A 282 -7.96 7.22 1.08
C ASN A 282 -8.57 8.62 0.88
N ARG A 283 -9.68 8.70 0.14
CA ARG A 283 -10.25 9.95 -0.35
C ARG A 283 -11.76 9.99 -0.22
N ILE A 284 -12.29 11.20 -0.18
CA ILE A 284 -13.73 11.48 -0.29
C ILE A 284 -13.95 12.10 -1.66
N ALA A 285 -14.79 11.44 -2.47
CA ALA A 285 -15.19 11.97 -3.78
C ALA A 285 -15.94 13.29 -3.63
N ALA A 286 -15.78 14.19 -4.60
CA ALA A 286 -16.53 15.45 -4.64
C ALA A 286 -18.03 15.21 -4.86
N ASP A 287 -18.36 14.25 -5.72
CA ASP A 287 -19.74 13.81 -5.99
C ASP A 287 -19.83 12.28 -5.92
N LEU A 288 -20.33 11.75 -4.79
CA LEU A 288 -20.43 10.31 -4.59
C LEU A 288 -21.41 9.64 -5.58
N GLN A 289 -22.49 10.32 -5.97
CA GLN A 289 -23.49 9.73 -6.85
C GLN A 289 -22.94 9.60 -8.27
N ALA A 290 -22.28 10.65 -8.77
CA ALA A 290 -21.58 10.59 -10.05
C ALA A 290 -20.51 9.48 -10.03
N VAL A 291 -19.74 9.36 -8.93
CA VAL A 291 -18.72 8.31 -8.82
C VAL A 291 -19.29 6.89 -8.86
N LEU A 292 -20.43 6.64 -8.20
CA LEU A 292 -21.08 5.33 -8.23
C LEU A 292 -21.71 5.00 -9.59
N ARG A 293 -22.10 6.00 -10.38
CA ARG A 293 -22.67 5.79 -11.73
C ARG A 293 -21.59 5.66 -12.79
N GLU A 294 -20.64 6.60 -12.82
CA GLU A 294 -19.77 6.87 -13.97
C GLU A 294 -18.28 6.63 -13.69
N GLY A 295 -17.89 6.47 -12.42
CA GLY A 295 -16.50 6.35 -12.01
C GLY A 295 -15.91 7.66 -11.45
N ASP A 296 -14.65 7.62 -11.00
CA ASP A 296 -14.06 8.72 -10.22
C ASP A 296 -13.66 9.98 -11.01
N GLY A 297 -13.77 9.95 -12.34
CA GLY A 297 -13.44 11.07 -13.22
C GLY A 297 -11.98 11.50 -13.22
N PHE A 298 -11.08 10.81 -12.51
CA PHE A 298 -9.68 11.23 -12.39
C PHE A 298 -8.90 10.94 -13.66
N VAL A 299 -8.32 11.98 -14.26
CA VAL A 299 -7.39 11.87 -15.39
C VAL A 299 -5.96 12.16 -14.90
N PRO A 300 -5.03 11.19 -14.97
CA PRO A 300 -3.65 11.39 -14.55
C PRO A 300 -3.00 12.65 -15.14
N GLY A 301 -2.26 13.39 -14.32
CA GLY A 301 -1.67 14.68 -14.70
C GLY A 301 -2.61 15.88 -14.57
N HIS A 302 -3.88 15.69 -14.20
CA HIS A 302 -4.70 16.75 -13.61
C HIS A 302 -4.64 16.66 -12.08
N PRO A 303 -4.93 17.75 -11.34
CA PRO A 303 -5.01 17.71 -9.89
C PRO A 303 -6.03 16.69 -9.39
N LEU A 304 -5.65 15.81 -8.47
CA LEU A 304 -6.58 14.85 -7.86
C LEU A 304 -7.68 15.57 -7.05
N ALA A 305 -7.34 16.77 -6.56
CA ALA A 305 -8.23 17.69 -5.86
C ALA A 305 -9.49 18.08 -6.66
N ASP A 306 -9.44 18.01 -7.99
CA ASP A 306 -10.55 18.39 -8.87
C ASP A 306 -11.75 17.42 -8.73
N VAL A 307 -11.50 16.17 -8.34
CA VAL A 307 -12.53 15.11 -8.27
C VAL A 307 -12.68 14.51 -6.87
N SER A 308 -11.70 14.72 -5.99
CA SER A 308 -11.73 14.17 -4.65
C SER A 308 -10.78 14.89 -3.70
N ARG A 309 -11.02 14.78 -2.40
CA ARG A 309 -10.11 15.29 -1.37
C ARG A 309 -9.55 14.17 -0.51
N PRO A 310 -8.28 14.25 -0.06
CA PRO A 310 -7.74 13.26 0.86
C PRO A 310 -8.50 13.26 2.19
N ILE A 311 -8.67 12.08 2.78
CA ILE A 311 -9.14 11.95 4.17
C ILE A 311 -7.97 12.30 5.09
N LEU A 312 -8.10 13.38 5.86
CA LEU A 312 -7.16 13.79 6.89
C LEU A 312 -7.68 13.42 8.30
N ARG A 313 -6.86 13.63 9.33
CA ARG A 313 -7.18 13.24 10.72
C ARG A 313 -8.46 13.86 11.25
N ASP A 314 -8.68 15.12 10.94
CA ASP A 314 -9.83 15.93 11.34
C ASP A 314 -11.04 15.76 10.42
N ALA A 315 -10.91 14.98 9.35
CA ALA A 315 -12.04 14.72 8.46
C ALA A 315 -13.15 13.96 9.21
N THR A 316 -14.38 14.37 8.93
CA THR A 316 -15.59 13.65 9.33
C THR A 316 -16.42 13.32 8.09
N LEU A 317 -17.19 12.24 8.17
CA LEU A 317 -18.22 11.91 7.19
C LEU A 317 -19.58 12.10 7.86
N ALA A 318 -20.45 12.89 7.24
CA ALA A 318 -21.83 13.02 7.67
C ALA A 318 -22.48 11.63 7.73
N GLY A 319 -23.11 11.31 8.86
CA GLY A 319 -24.02 10.19 8.95
C GLY A 319 -25.38 10.54 8.33
N PRO A 320 -26.30 9.57 8.23
CA PRO A 320 -27.73 9.87 8.13
C PRO A 320 -28.15 10.91 9.20
N PRO A 321 -29.24 11.67 9.00
CA PRO A 321 -29.67 12.74 9.92
C PRO A 321 -29.73 12.35 11.40
N ASP A 322 -29.93 11.06 11.69
CA ASP A 322 -30.07 10.50 13.03
C ASP A 322 -28.81 9.78 13.55
N GLN A 323 -27.68 9.88 12.86
CA GLN A 323 -26.41 9.26 13.26
C GLN A 323 -25.32 10.30 13.48
N PRO A 324 -24.48 10.14 14.53
CA PRO A 324 -23.36 11.03 14.74
C PRO A 324 -22.40 10.99 13.55
N GLU A 325 -21.73 12.11 13.30
CA GLU A 325 -20.64 12.18 12.33
C GLU A 325 -19.62 11.07 12.61
N ARG A 326 -19.07 10.49 11.54
CA ARG A 326 -18.06 9.43 11.62
C ARG A 326 -16.68 10.05 11.48
N PRO A 327 -15.90 10.23 12.57
CA PRO A 327 -14.59 10.88 12.51
C PRO A 327 -13.50 9.91 12.05
N PHE A 328 -12.60 10.35 11.17
CA PHE A 328 -11.48 9.53 10.71
C PHE A 328 -10.25 9.54 11.63
N MET A 329 -10.31 10.22 12.78
CA MET A 329 -9.15 10.42 13.67
C MET A 329 -8.45 9.13 14.08
N ALA A 330 -9.19 8.02 14.24
CA ALA A 330 -8.65 6.72 14.61
C ALA A 330 -7.87 6.03 13.49
N ARG A 331 -7.65 6.68 12.35
CA ARG A 331 -6.75 6.22 11.27
C ARG A 331 -5.38 6.91 11.31
N PHE A 332 -5.17 7.80 12.28
CA PHE A 332 -3.96 8.60 12.43
C PHE A 332 -3.46 8.55 13.87
N TRP A 333 -2.15 8.71 14.04
CA TRP A 333 -1.57 9.10 15.31
C TRP A 333 -1.97 10.54 15.66
N PRO A 334 -1.86 10.96 16.93
CA PRO A 334 -2.27 12.30 17.35
C PRO A 334 -1.58 13.45 16.61
N ASP A 335 -0.34 13.24 16.13
CA ASP A 335 0.40 14.21 15.32
C ASP A 335 -0.06 14.28 13.84
N GLY A 336 -1.07 13.51 13.45
CA GLY A 336 -1.59 13.44 12.08
C GLY A 336 -0.88 12.44 11.17
N THR A 337 0.15 11.73 11.65
CA THR A 337 0.81 10.67 10.87
C THR A 337 -0.14 9.49 10.69
N PRO A 338 -0.34 8.96 9.47
CA PRO A 338 -1.17 7.78 9.28
C PRO A 338 -0.62 6.54 10.00
N ARG A 339 -1.52 5.81 10.66
CA ARG A 339 -1.17 4.57 11.37
C ARG A 339 -1.52 3.30 10.58
N LEU A 340 -2.16 3.46 9.42
CA LEU A 340 -2.58 2.38 8.52
C LEU A 340 -1.98 2.59 7.12
N SER A 341 -1.74 1.50 6.38
CA SER A 341 -1.37 1.57 4.96
C SER A 341 -2.52 2.07 4.07
N ALA A 342 -2.25 2.36 2.80
CA ALA A 342 -3.16 3.04 1.87
C ALA A 342 -3.46 4.50 2.30
N TYR A 343 -2.54 5.08 3.07
CA TYR A 343 -2.50 6.47 3.47
C TYR A 343 -1.11 7.09 3.20
N GLU A 344 -0.30 6.46 2.36
CA GLU A 344 1.05 6.92 2.04
C GLU A 344 1.02 8.31 1.39
N TYR A 345 0.01 8.59 0.57
CA TYR A 345 -0.22 9.91 -0.01
C TYR A 345 -0.46 10.98 1.07
N GLN A 346 -1.32 10.72 2.05
CA GLN A 346 -1.57 11.64 3.16
C GLN A 346 -0.32 11.87 4.01
N ALA A 347 0.46 10.81 4.24
CA ALA A 347 1.72 10.89 4.96
C ALA A 347 2.71 11.80 4.21
N LEU A 348 2.80 11.66 2.88
CA LEU A 348 3.62 12.50 2.02
C LEU A 348 3.15 13.96 2.04
N LEU A 349 1.85 14.23 1.85
CA LEU A 349 1.26 15.57 1.88
C LEU A 349 1.51 16.28 3.22
N ALA A 350 1.54 15.53 4.33
CA ALA A 350 1.81 16.03 5.68
C ALA A 350 3.30 16.15 6.01
N SER A 351 4.19 15.81 5.07
CA SER A 351 5.64 15.90 5.25
C SER A 351 6.15 17.31 4.91
N PRO A 352 7.12 17.84 5.66
CA PRO A 352 7.78 19.10 5.30
C PRO A 352 8.43 19.03 3.91
N CYS A 353 8.99 17.87 3.55
CA CYS A 353 9.62 17.64 2.24
C CYS A 353 8.67 17.87 1.06
N HIS A 354 7.38 17.60 1.23
CA HIS A 354 6.37 17.91 0.21
C HIS A 354 5.93 19.38 0.26
N GLN A 355 5.80 19.96 1.46
CA GLN A 355 5.27 21.31 1.66
C GLN A 355 6.26 22.43 1.37
N ASP A 356 7.57 22.20 1.51
CA ASP A 356 8.63 23.23 1.47
C ASP A 356 9.02 23.70 0.04
N GLY A 357 8.15 23.51 -0.96
CA GLY A 357 8.24 24.15 -2.28
C GLY A 357 9.10 23.45 -3.34
N GLN A 358 10.04 22.57 -2.97
CA GLN A 358 10.72 21.68 -3.96
C GLN A 358 9.85 20.49 -4.37
N GLY A 359 8.88 20.13 -3.53
CA GLY A 359 7.90 19.07 -3.75
C GLY A 359 8.56 17.69 -3.82
N LEU A 360 8.55 16.94 -2.72
CA LEU A 360 8.81 15.50 -2.78
C LEU A 360 7.60 14.77 -3.38
N GLY A 361 7.81 14.00 -4.45
CA GLY A 361 6.82 13.12 -5.07
C GLY A 361 7.15 11.65 -4.85
N CYS A 362 6.22 10.76 -5.22
CA CYS A 362 6.45 9.32 -5.12
C CYS A 362 7.60 8.85 -6.03
N GLY A 363 7.76 9.48 -7.20
CA GLY A 363 8.79 9.17 -8.20
C GLY A 363 10.23 9.38 -7.77
N ASP A 364 10.45 10.20 -6.74
CA ASP A 364 11.81 10.45 -6.24
C ASP A 364 12.40 9.20 -5.60
N CYS A 365 11.54 8.31 -5.08
CA CYS A 365 11.91 7.03 -4.46
C CYS A 365 11.48 5.82 -5.31
N HIS A 366 10.36 5.91 -6.03
CA HIS A 366 9.76 4.79 -6.76
C HIS A 366 9.90 4.92 -8.27
N THR A 367 10.08 3.79 -8.96
CA THR A 367 10.03 3.67 -10.42
C THR A 367 9.06 2.57 -10.84
N MET A 368 8.11 2.93 -11.68
CA MET A 368 7.09 1.98 -12.16
C MET A 368 7.61 1.05 -13.26
N HIS A 369 8.76 1.39 -13.89
CA HIS A 369 9.38 0.65 -14.98
C HIS A 369 10.84 0.29 -14.65
N GLY A 370 11.07 -0.20 -13.45
CA GLY A 370 12.36 -0.71 -12.99
C GLY A 370 12.47 -2.24 -13.03
N PRO A 371 13.68 -2.78 -12.81
CA PRO A 371 13.93 -4.21 -12.71
C PRO A 371 13.42 -4.85 -11.40
N GLU A 372 13.14 -4.04 -10.36
CA GLU A 372 12.70 -4.51 -9.05
C GLU A 372 11.16 -4.41 -8.91
N PRO A 373 10.43 -5.53 -9.00
CA PRO A 373 8.96 -5.52 -8.89
C PRO A 373 8.44 -5.33 -7.46
N ALA A 374 9.25 -5.65 -6.44
CA ALA A 374 8.84 -5.50 -5.04
C ALA A 374 9.09 -4.08 -4.57
N MET A 375 8.05 -3.41 -4.05
CA MET A 375 8.08 -2.01 -3.61
C MET A 375 8.41 -1.00 -4.73
N GLN A 376 8.88 -1.45 -5.91
CA GLN A 376 9.16 -0.62 -7.07
C GLN A 376 10.10 0.56 -6.76
N LEU A 377 11.15 0.31 -5.98
CA LEU A 377 12.20 1.29 -5.69
C LEU A 377 13.19 1.37 -6.86
N TRP A 378 13.88 2.50 -7.06
CA TRP A 378 14.90 2.54 -8.11
C TRP A 378 16.05 1.56 -7.86
N PRO A 379 16.71 1.03 -8.92
CA PRO A 379 17.89 0.19 -8.76
C PRO A 379 18.96 0.83 -7.88
N GLY A 380 19.56 0.03 -6.98
CA GLY A 380 20.60 0.51 -6.08
C GLY A 380 20.11 1.43 -4.96
N HIS A 381 18.82 1.33 -4.56
CA HIS A 381 18.19 2.11 -3.48
C HIS A 381 18.78 1.83 -2.08
N ASP A 382 20.01 2.29 -1.88
CA ASP A 382 20.40 2.87 -0.61
C ASP A 382 19.61 4.19 -0.44
N MET A 383 18.75 4.25 0.58
CA MET A 383 17.98 5.45 0.92
C MET A 383 18.87 6.67 1.20
N ALA A 384 20.14 6.49 1.58
CA ALA A 384 21.08 7.59 1.76
C ALA A 384 21.37 8.31 0.44
N THR A 385 21.45 7.60 -0.69
CA THR A 385 21.58 8.23 -2.01
C THR A 385 20.34 9.04 -2.37
N THR A 386 19.14 8.49 -2.16
CA THR A 386 17.87 9.19 -2.46
C THR A 386 17.70 10.44 -1.59
N CYS A 387 17.91 10.32 -0.27
CA CYS A 387 17.88 11.47 0.64
C CYS A 387 18.99 12.47 0.31
N GLY A 388 20.18 12.00 -0.08
CA GLY A 388 21.37 12.80 -0.36
C GLY A 388 21.24 13.78 -1.53
N ARG A 389 20.28 13.56 -2.44
CA ARG A 389 19.97 14.48 -3.54
C ARG A 389 19.51 15.85 -3.04
N CYS A 390 18.76 15.87 -1.93
CA CYS A 390 18.28 17.10 -1.28
C CYS A 390 19.04 17.41 0.01
N HIS A 391 19.58 16.38 0.68
CA HIS A 391 20.31 16.48 1.94
C HIS A 391 21.76 16.02 1.76
N PRO A 392 22.60 16.78 1.04
CA PRO A 392 23.99 16.39 0.82
C PRO A 392 24.71 16.27 2.15
N ALA A 393 25.60 15.29 2.30
CA ALA A 393 26.30 15.00 3.56
C ALA A 393 26.95 16.24 4.19
N ALA A 394 27.52 17.12 3.36
CA ALA A 394 28.13 18.39 3.81
C ALA A 394 27.15 19.39 4.47
N SER A 395 25.84 19.23 4.25
CA SER A 395 24.79 20.04 4.88
C SER A 395 24.24 19.45 6.19
N LEU A 396 24.62 18.21 6.50
CA LEU A 396 24.15 17.51 7.68
C LEU A 396 25.01 17.87 8.89
N SER A 397 24.37 18.16 10.01
CA SER A 397 25.06 18.32 11.29
C SER A 397 25.79 17.03 11.67
N ASP A 398 26.99 17.16 12.22
CA ASP A 398 27.81 16.04 12.70
C ASP A 398 28.14 14.97 11.64
N ALA A 399 28.17 15.34 10.36
CA ALA A 399 28.48 14.40 9.27
C ALA A 399 29.83 13.69 9.46
N ASP A 400 30.85 14.40 9.97
CA ASP A 400 32.21 13.88 10.21
C ASP A 400 32.39 13.19 11.56
N ALA A 401 31.35 13.17 12.40
CA ALA A 401 31.46 12.59 13.73
C ALA A 401 31.50 11.05 13.67
N ALA A 402 32.00 10.39 14.71
CA ALA A 402 32.01 8.92 14.77
C ALA A 402 30.58 8.36 14.60
N GLY A 403 30.40 7.49 13.60
CA GLY A 403 29.10 6.95 13.20
C GLY A 403 28.26 7.89 12.31
N GLY A 404 28.83 9.01 11.86
CA GLY A 404 28.23 10.02 10.99
C GLY A 404 27.06 10.77 11.62
N HIS A 405 26.30 11.46 10.75
CA HIS A 405 25.05 12.14 11.12
C HIS A 405 24.07 11.22 11.85
N GLY A 406 24.10 9.90 11.68
CA GLY A 406 23.18 9.00 12.38
C GLY A 406 23.72 8.48 13.72
N ARG A 407 25.03 8.60 14.00
CA ARG A 407 25.76 7.88 15.07
C ARG A 407 25.67 6.35 15.04
N HIS A 408 25.22 5.79 13.92
CA HIS A 408 25.04 4.35 13.73
C HIS A 408 25.93 3.77 12.62
N GLY A 409 26.74 4.61 11.96
CA GLY A 409 27.52 4.18 10.78
C GLY A 409 26.60 3.55 9.75
N ASP A 410 27.06 2.45 9.14
CA ASP A 410 26.29 1.73 8.11
C ASP A 410 25.19 0.82 8.69
N ALA A 411 25.07 0.71 10.02
CA ALA A 411 24.07 -0.16 10.65
C ALA A 411 22.64 0.38 10.49
N VAL A 412 22.47 1.70 10.37
CA VAL A 412 21.17 2.36 10.23
C VAL A 412 21.28 3.52 9.25
N GLY A 413 20.59 3.42 8.10
CA GLY A 413 20.46 4.50 7.13
C GLY A 413 19.37 5.53 7.48
N CYS A 414 19.26 6.60 6.69
CA CYS A 414 18.36 7.73 6.92
C CYS A 414 16.91 7.32 7.23
N ALA A 415 16.36 6.39 6.42
CA ALA A 415 14.99 5.89 6.57
C ALA A 415 14.74 5.19 7.91
N GLY A 416 15.77 4.64 8.56
CA GLY A 416 15.63 3.95 9.84
C GLY A 416 15.10 4.86 10.96
N CYS A 417 15.43 6.15 10.90
CA CYS A 417 14.99 7.16 11.84
C CYS A 417 13.91 8.08 11.26
N HIS A 418 14.07 8.52 10.01
CA HIS A 418 13.21 9.54 9.40
C HIS A 418 11.91 8.98 8.81
N LEU A 419 11.85 7.67 8.54
CA LEU A 419 10.65 6.96 8.04
C LEU A 419 10.34 5.77 8.98
N PRO A 420 10.05 6.04 10.26
CA PRO A 420 9.98 4.98 11.26
C PRO A 420 8.81 4.03 10.96
N ARG A 421 8.95 2.77 11.39
CA ARG A 421 7.93 1.73 11.17
C ARG A 421 6.79 1.85 12.16
N VAL A 422 5.98 2.89 11.96
CA VAL A 422 4.86 3.28 12.83
C VAL A 422 3.50 3.08 12.16
N THR A 423 3.47 2.41 11.00
CA THR A 423 2.27 2.19 10.21
C THR A 423 2.01 0.69 10.12
N TYR A 424 0.79 0.25 10.41
CA TYR A 424 0.38 -1.15 10.21
C TYR A 424 -0.25 -1.31 8.84
N GLY A 425 0.12 -2.38 8.12
CA GLY A 425 -0.52 -2.71 6.86
C GLY A 425 -0.05 -4.05 6.32
N LEU A 426 -0.95 -4.79 5.66
CA LEU A 426 -0.64 -6.06 4.99
C LEU A 426 0.08 -7.09 5.91
N LEU A 427 -0.31 -7.17 7.19
CA LEU A 427 0.34 -8.01 8.21
C LEU A 427 1.84 -7.68 8.42
N GLU A 428 2.23 -6.42 8.25
CA GLU A 428 3.59 -5.92 8.42
C GLU A 428 3.65 -4.56 9.14
N GLY A 429 4.78 -4.28 9.81
CA GLY A 429 5.11 -2.93 10.27
C GLY A 429 5.75 -2.13 9.14
N MET A 430 4.95 -1.30 8.47
CA MET A 430 5.33 -0.52 7.31
C MET A 430 6.04 0.78 7.70
N MET A 431 6.95 1.22 6.84
CA MET A 431 7.61 2.52 6.99
C MET A 431 6.58 3.64 6.81
N SER A 432 6.59 4.61 7.71
CA SER A 432 5.84 5.84 7.51
C SER A 432 6.34 6.53 6.25
N HIS A 433 5.42 7.04 5.42
CA HIS A 433 5.75 7.88 4.26
C HIS A 433 5.68 9.38 4.61
N ARG A 434 5.71 9.72 5.90
CA ARG A 434 5.89 11.08 6.39
C ARG A 434 7.34 11.23 6.88
N PRO A 435 8.29 11.63 6.02
CA PRO A 435 9.63 11.99 6.46
C PRO A 435 9.55 13.05 7.56
N THR A 436 10.08 12.75 8.74
CA THR A 436 10.13 13.70 9.86
C THR A 436 11.48 13.69 10.55
N ARG A 437 11.81 14.75 11.28
CA ARG A 437 12.93 14.74 12.23
C ARG A 437 12.45 14.08 13.53
N PRO A 438 13.09 12.99 14.02
CA PRO A 438 12.72 12.37 15.29
C PRO A 438 12.83 13.36 16.45
N ARG A 439 11.76 13.46 17.26
CA ARG A 439 11.69 14.30 18.46
C ARG A 439 11.14 13.53 19.66
N PRO A 440 11.90 12.56 20.22
CA PRO A 440 11.44 11.77 21.37
C PRO A 440 11.11 12.64 22.59
N GLN A 441 11.70 13.84 22.71
CA GLN A 441 11.39 14.79 23.77
C GLN A 441 9.92 15.25 23.77
N ASP A 442 9.30 15.38 22.59
CA ASP A 442 7.90 15.80 22.42
C ASP A 442 6.91 14.66 22.76
N LEU A 443 7.43 13.43 22.92
CA LEU A 443 6.65 12.21 23.15
C LEU A 443 6.79 11.67 24.57
N GLN A 444 7.59 12.32 25.42
CA GLN A 444 7.69 11.96 26.83
C GLN A 444 6.34 12.13 27.54
N GLY A 445 5.98 11.17 28.38
CA GLY A 445 4.67 11.14 29.06
C GLY A 445 3.49 10.71 28.19
N ARG A 446 3.67 10.56 26.88
CA ARG A 446 2.62 10.11 25.95
C ARG A 446 2.64 8.60 25.73
N ASP A 447 1.46 7.98 25.66
CA ASP A 447 1.27 6.54 25.46
C ASP A 447 0.50 6.19 24.17
N ASP A 448 0.20 7.18 23.33
CA ASP A 448 -0.80 7.15 22.26
C ASP A 448 -0.24 7.06 20.83
N GLN A 449 1.08 6.90 20.69
CA GLN A 449 1.77 6.64 19.42
C GLN A 449 3.13 5.98 19.67
N PRO A 450 3.70 5.22 18.72
CA PRO A 450 5.11 4.77 18.72
C PRO A 450 6.08 5.89 18.26
N ASP A 451 7.40 5.66 18.37
CA ASP A 451 8.44 6.62 17.94
C ASP A 451 9.66 5.95 17.28
N ALA A 452 10.45 6.71 16.54
CA ALA A 452 11.57 6.19 15.76
C ALA A 452 12.65 5.47 16.60
N CYS A 453 12.93 5.97 17.80
CA CYS A 453 14.04 5.50 18.61
C CYS A 453 13.71 4.16 19.28
N THR A 454 12.55 4.09 19.95
CA THR A 454 12.18 2.92 20.75
C THR A 454 11.76 1.72 19.89
N GLN A 455 11.35 1.95 18.64
CA GLN A 455 11.10 0.86 17.68
C GLN A 455 12.36 0.03 17.37
N CYS A 456 13.57 0.57 17.56
CA CYS A 456 14.83 -0.18 17.49
C CYS A 456 15.42 -0.46 18.87
N HIS A 457 15.44 0.54 19.76
CA HIS A 457 15.91 0.42 21.13
C HIS A 457 14.82 -0.11 22.05
N VAL A 458 14.44 -1.38 21.81
CA VAL A 458 13.26 -2.03 22.42
C VAL A 458 13.39 -2.24 23.93
N ASP A 459 14.55 -1.99 24.54
CA ASP A 459 14.81 -2.03 25.98
C ASP A 459 14.79 -0.63 26.64
N ARG A 460 14.52 0.44 25.87
CA ARG A 460 14.67 1.82 26.33
C ARG A 460 13.35 2.59 26.43
N THR A 461 13.42 3.73 27.11
CA THR A 461 12.33 4.69 27.28
C THR A 461 12.51 5.88 26.34
N ARG A 462 11.45 6.68 26.19
CA ARG A 462 11.54 7.96 25.45
C ARG A 462 12.42 8.98 26.14
N ARG A 463 12.43 8.98 27.47
CA ARG A 463 13.33 9.81 28.26
C ARG A 463 14.78 9.51 27.93
N TRP A 464 15.15 8.22 27.89
CA TRP A 464 16.48 7.81 27.44
C TRP A 464 16.79 8.33 26.02
N ALA A 465 15.86 8.19 25.08
CA ALA A 465 16.07 8.64 23.71
C ALA A 465 16.26 10.17 23.63
N ALA A 466 15.49 10.94 24.40
CA ALA A 466 15.62 12.39 24.49
C ALA A 466 16.97 12.82 25.11
N GLU A 467 17.36 12.19 26.23
CA GLU A 467 18.65 12.41 26.88
C GLU A 467 19.81 12.03 25.95
N ALA A 468 19.69 10.93 25.20
CA ALA A 468 20.71 10.47 24.28
C ALA A 468 20.89 11.41 23.08
N LEU A 469 19.81 11.91 22.48
CA LEU A 469 19.88 12.92 21.41
C LEU A 469 20.49 14.23 21.92
N ALA A 470 20.08 14.70 23.11
CA ALA A 470 20.65 15.93 23.69
C ALA A 470 22.15 15.78 23.99
N ALA A 471 22.57 14.64 24.55
CA ALA A 471 23.98 14.34 24.78
C ALA A 471 24.76 14.30 23.46
N TRP A 472 24.22 13.65 22.43
CA TRP A 472 24.81 13.63 21.10
C TRP A 472 24.99 15.06 20.57
N SER A 473 23.94 15.89 20.54
CA SER A 473 24.06 17.28 20.07
C SER A 473 25.10 18.12 20.85
N ALA A 474 25.42 17.73 22.08
CA ALA A 474 26.44 18.36 22.91
C ALA A 474 27.85 17.71 22.76
N GLY A 475 28.03 16.74 21.87
CA GLY A 475 29.28 15.99 21.70
C GLY A 475 29.61 15.04 22.87
N GLN A 476 28.61 14.69 23.68
CA GLN A 476 28.75 13.87 24.88
C GLN A 476 28.25 12.44 24.64
N THR A 477 28.79 11.49 25.40
CA THR A 477 28.24 10.12 25.42
C THR A 477 26.95 10.10 26.27
N PRO A 478 25.85 9.54 25.76
CA PRO A 478 24.63 9.37 26.54
C PRO A 478 24.90 8.63 27.84
N ARG A 479 24.50 9.23 28.97
CA ARG A 479 24.54 8.51 30.26
C ARG A 479 23.41 7.48 30.29
N ALA A 480 23.70 6.30 30.82
CA ALA A 480 22.64 5.37 31.20
C ALA A 480 21.87 5.98 32.39
N GLY A 481 20.68 6.54 32.12
CA GLY A 481 19.78 6.97 33.18
C GLY A 481 19.32 5.79 34.06
N PRO A 482 18.89 6.03 35.31
CA PRO A 482 18.39 4.98 36.19
C PRO A 482 17.17 4.27 35.58
N ALA A 483 17.15 2.94 35.73
CA ALA A 483 16.14 2.02 35.18
C ALA A 483 14.84 2.01 36.01
N GLU A 484 14.21 3.18 36.17
CA GLU A 484 12.99 3.29 36.98
C GLU A 484 11.71 3.04 36.17
N GLU A 485 11.74 3.25 34.84
CA GLU A 485 10.58 3.07 33.97
C GLU A 485 10.74 1.87 33.01
N PRO A 486 9.67 1.09 32.76
CA PRO A 486 9.71 -0.01 31.81
C PRO A 486 9.88 0.52 30.37
N SER A 487 10.51 -0.30 29.52
CA SER A 487 10.65 -0.05 28.09
C SER A 487 9.35 0.41 27.43
N ARG A 488 9.45 1.37 26.49
CA ARG A 488 8.33 1.83 25.68
C ARG A 488 7.67 0.69 24.91
N ILE A 489 8.46 -0.17 24.27
CA ILE A 489 7.95 -1.30 23.47
C ILE A 489 7.24 -2.32 24.34
N VAL A 490 7.75 -2.57 25.54
CA VAL A 490 7.09 -3.48 26.50
C VAL A 490 5.77 -2.88 26.99
N ARG A 491 5.70 -1.56 27.21
CA ARG A 491 4.43 -0.87 27.52
C ARG A 491 3.44 -0.95 26.36
N ASP A 492 3.90 -0.69 25.12
CA ASP A 492 3.07 -0.81 23.92
C ASP A 492 2.51 -2.22 23.77
N LEU A 493 3.35 -3.25 23.92
CA LEU A 493 2.97 -4.65 23.77
C LEU A 493 1.88 -5.08 24.75
N HIS A 494 1.92 -4.61 26.00
CA HIS A 494 0.98 -5.05 27.03
C HIS A 494 -0.18 -4.10 27.27
N GLY A 495 -0.03 -2.81 26.99
CA GLY A 495 -0.98 -1.75 27.33
C GLY A 495 -1.48 -0.93 26.14
N GLY A 496 -0.82 -1.00 24.99
CA GLY A 496 -1.20 -0.26 23.79
C GLY A 496 -2.47 -0.77 23.14
N ASP A 497 -2.99 0.02 22.19
CA ASP A 497 -4.04 -0.43 21.29
C ASP A 497 -3.55 -1.56 20.35
N PRO A 498 -4.43 -2.23 19.60
CA PRO A 498 -4.03 -3.36 18.76
C PRO A 498 -2.95 -3.06 17.74
N ILE A 499 -2.90 -1.82 17.20
CA ILE A 499 -1.86 -1.41 16.25
C ILE A 499 -0.54 -1.24 16.99
N GLN A 500 -0.54 -0.58 18.15
CA GLN A 500 0.66 -0.45 18.99
C GLN A 500 1.20 -1.82 19.40
N ARG A 501 0.34 -2.77 19.79
CA ARG A 501 0.74 -4.14 20.16
C ARG A 501 1.34 -4.88 18.97
N ALA A 502 0.71 -4.80 17.79
CA ALA A 502 1.24 -5.40 16.56
C ALA A 502 2.60 -4.81 16.17
N LEU A 503 2.75 -3.48 16.22
CA LEU A 503 4.02 -2.79 15.91
C LEU A 503 5.10 -3.08 16.95
N ALA A 504 4.75 -3.19 18.23
CA ALA A 504 5.68 -3.60 19.29
C ALA A 504 6.17 -5.05 19.10
N ALA A 505 5.25 -5.98 18.80
CA ALA A 505 5.59 -7.35 18.48
C ALA A 505 6.48 -7.44 17.23
N HIS A 506 6.15 -6.66 16.20
CA HIS A 506 6.97 -6.51 15.00
C HIS A 506 8.37 -5.96 15.33
N ALA A 507 8.48 -4.90 16.13
CA ALA A 507 9.75 -4.30 16.54
C ALA A 507 10.67 -5.30 17.25
N LEU A 508 10.12 -6.08 18.19
CA LEU A 508 10.86 -7.13 18.91
C LEU A 508 11.39 -8.23 18.00
N ALA A 509 10.69 -8.51 16.90
CA ALA A 509 11.02 -9.57 15.95
C ALA A 509 12.14 -9.22 14.95
N ARG A 510 12.50 -7.93 14.83
CA ARG A 510 13.46 -7.50 13.81
C ARG A 510 14.91 -7.81 14.19
N PRO A 511 15.88 -7.87 13.27
CA PRO A 511 17.28 -8.13 13.60
C PRO A 511 18.02 -6.94 14.25
N GLU A 512 17.59 -5.70 13.98
CA GLU A 512 18.26 -4.45 14.38
C GLU A 512 18.35 -4.21 15.91
N PRO A 513 17.33 -4.58 16.73
CA PRO A 513 17.38 -4.30 18.16
C PRO A 513 18.60 -4.91 18.87
N PRO A 514 19.40 -4.11 19.61
CA PRO A 514 20.62 -4.56 20.29
C PRO A 514 20.31 -5.28 21.62
N VAL A 515 19.26 -6.10 21.65
CA VAL A 515 18.76 -6.81 22.84
C VAL A 515 18.82 -8.32 22.57
N PRO A 516 19.32 -9.15 23.52
CA PRO A 516 19.41 -10.59 23.34
C PRO A 516 18.09 -11.21 22.89
N ALA A 517 18.15 -12.11 21.91
CA ALA A 517 16.97 -12.78 21.35
C ALA A 517 16.13 -13.48 22.44
N SER A 518 16.78 -14.12 23.41
CA SER A 518 16.11 -14.79 24.54
C SER A 518 15.25 -13.83 25.37
N GLN A 519 15.72 -12.60 25.61
CA GLN A 519 14.98 -11.59 26.33
C GLN A 519 13.79 -11.08 25.51
N ARG A 520 13.99 -10.84 24.20
CA ARG A 520 12.93 -10.40 23.29
C ARG A 520 11.83 -11.45 23.12
N MET A 521 12.21 -12.73 22.96
CA MET A 521 11.27 -13.85 22.90
C MET A 521 10.40 -13.91 24.15
N ALA A 522 11.01 -13.67 25.30
CA ALA A 522 10.32 -13.80 26.56
C ALA A 522 9.31 -12.66 26.79
N TRP A 523 9.54 -11.45 26.25
CA TRP A 523 8.50 -10.42 26.17
C TRP A 523 7.41 -10.76 25.15
N LEU A 524 7.82 -11.32 24.01
CA LEU A 524 6.95 -11.58 22.87
C LEU A 524 5.97 -12.76 23.09
N VAL A 525 6.31 -13.72 23.96
CA VAL A 525 5.48 -14.92 24.20
C VAL A 525 4.04 -14.57 24.59
N ASP A 526 3.86 -13.49 25.33
CA ASP A 526 2.57 -13.02 25.78
C ASP A 526 1.67 -12.56 24.64
N ALA A 527 2.24 -12.15 23.49
CA ALA A 527 1.47 -11.74 22.31
C ALA A 527 0.70 -12.90 21.68
N LEU A 528 1.06 -14.16 21.98
CA LEU A 528 0.35 -15.35 21.52
C LEU A 528 -1.04 -15.52 22.15
N GLU A 529 -1.32 -14.82 23.25
CA GLU A 529 -2.60 -14.85 23.95
C GLU A 529 -3.47 -13.61 23.64
N ASP A 530 -3.09 -12.78 22.67
CA ASP A 530 -3.85 -11.56 22.34
C ASP A 530 -5.20 -11.90 21.67
N ASP A 531 -6.24 -11.13 21.98
CA ASP A 531 -7.58 -11.27 21.37
C ASP A 531 -7.59 -10.96 19.86
N TYR A 532 -6.52 -10.34 19.35
CA TYR A 532 -6.38 -9.97 17.95
C TYR A 532 -5.51 -10.99 17.22
N PRO A 533 -6.04 -11.74 16.22
CA PRO A 533 -5.26 -12.73 15.49
C PRO A 533 -4.03 -12.16 14.80
N ALA A 534 -4.08 -10.89 14.38
CA ALA A 534 -2.95 -10.17 13.82
C ALA A 534 -1.78 -10.06 14.82
N VAL A 535 -2.06 -9.70 16.07
CA VAL A 535 -1.03 -9.55 17.11
C VAL A 535 -0.43 -10.91 17.45
N ARG A 536 -1.26 -11.96 17.56
CA ARG A 536 -0.79 -13.34 17.73
C ARG A 536 0.09 -13.79 16.56
N TRP A 537 -0.26 -13.41 15.34
CA TRP A 537 0.56 -13.66 14.16
C TRP A 537 1.94 -12.99 14.28
N PHE A 538 2.03 -11.70 14.62
CA PHE A 538 3.32 -11.04 14.84
C PHE A 538 4.11 -11.71 15.97
N GLY A 539 3.45 -12.10 17.06
CA GLY A 539 4.02 -12.87 18.16
C GLY A 539 4.66 -14.17 17.66
N TYR A 540 3.88 -15.02 16.98
CA TYR A 540 4.34 -16.29 16.43
C TYR A 540 5.47 -16.11 15.41
N ARG A 541 5.30 -15.20 14.44
CA ARG A 541 6.31 -14.89 13.41
C ARG A 541 7.61 -14.43 14.04
N GLY A 542 7.53 -13.53 15.03
CA GLY A 542 8.70 -13.03 15.73
C GLY A 542 9.42 -14.09 16.56
N LEU A 543 8.66 -14.92 17.30
CA LEU A 543 9.24 -16.03 18.04
C LEU A 543 9.97 -17.02 17.12
N ARG A 544 9.40 -17.35 15.95
CA ARG A 544 10.05 -18.21 14.96
C ARG A 544 11.35 -17.60 14.43
N ARG A 545 11.37 -16.30 14.12
CA ARG A 545 12.57 -15.60 13.65
C ARG A 545 13.67 -15.56 14.71
N LEU A 546 13.30 -15.25 15.96
CA LEU A 546 14.24 -15.18 17.07
C LEU A 546 14.78 -16.56 17.45
N ALA A 547 13.94 -17.60 17.41
CA ALA A 547 14.37 -18.98 17.66
C ALA A 547 15.33 -19.49 16.58
N ALA A 548 15.13 -19.11 15.31
CA ALA A 548 16.03 -19.48 14.22
C ALA A 548 17.41 -18.79 14.31
N SER A 549 17.53 -17.68 15.04
CA SER A 549 18.76 -16.89 15.19
C SER A 549 19.48 -17.09 16.53
N ALA A 550 18.93 -17.90 17.45
CA ALA A 550 19.48 -18.10 18.79
C ALA A 550 19.69 -19.60 19.14
N PRO A 551 20.70 -19.96 19.93
CA PRO A 551 20.70 -21.23 20.64
C PRO A 551 19.53 -21.27 21.65
N ALA A 552 18.94 -22.45 21.87
CA ALA A 552 17.72 -22.63 22.65
C ALA A 552 17.80 -21.93 24.04
N PRO A 553 16.73 -21.22 24.47
CA PRO A 553 16.75 -20.52 25.75
C PRO A 553 16.74 -21.50 26.93
N GLY A 554 17.58 -21.25 27.94
CA GLY A 554 17.59 -22.01 29.20
C GLY A 554 16.35 -21.74 30.08
N PRO A 555 15.90 -22.73 30.88
CA PRO A 555 14.63 -22.71 31.62
C PRO A 555 14.48 -21.59 32.67
N THR A 556 15.58 -21.08 33.21
CA THR A 556 15.59 -19.99 34.20
C THR A 556 15.22 -18.62 33.61
N SER A 557 15.42 -18.40 32.30
CA SER A 557 15.09 -17.14 31.64
C SER A 557 13.57 -16.93 31.52
N LEU A 558 12.84 -17.99 31.17
CA LEU A 558 11.38 -17.99 31.02
C LEU A 558 10.65 -17.66 32.34
N ALA A 559 11.10 -18.21 33.48
CA ALA A 559 10.46 -17.98 34.77
C ALA A 559 10.65 -16.54 35.29
N ARG A 560 11.81 -15.92 35.04
CA ARG A 560 12.07 -14.52 35.42
C ARG A 560 11.21 -13.56 34.57
N VAL A 561 11.08 -13.85 33.29
CA VAL A 561 10.32 -12.97 32.39
C VAL A 561 8.82 -13.09 32.61
N ARG A 562 8.27 -14.30 32.81
CA ARG A 562 6.86 -14.48 33.21
C ARG A 562 6.47 -13.64 34.42
N ARG A 563 7.35 -13.52 35.43
CA ARG A 563 7.11 -12.67 36.61
C ARG A 563 7.11 -11.17 36.30
N SER A 564 7.99 -10.71 35.40
CA SER A 564 8.00 -9.30 34.97
C SER A 564 6.78 -8.96 34.12
N CYS A 565 6.40 -9.85 33.20
CA CYS A 565 5.21 -9.74 32.37
C CYS A 565 3.92 -9.70 33.21
N ALA A 566 3.79 -10.56 34.23
CA ALA A 566 2.63 -10.54 35.13
C ALA A 566 2.45 -9.19 35.86
N LYS A 567 3.56 -8.57 36.30
CA LYS A 567 3.53 -7.23 36.92
C LYS A 567 3.12 -6.13 35.94
N LEU A 568 3.55 -6.24 34.68
CA LEU A 568 3.27 -5.28 33.62
C LEU A 568 1.85 -5.43 33.05
N ARG A 569 1.34 -6.65 32.87
CA ARG A 569 -0.06 -6.93 32.53
C ARG A 569 -1.00 -6.31 33.57
N ALA A 570 -0.73 -6.53 34.86
CA ALA A 570 -1.51 -5.92 35.93
C ALA A 570 -1.46 -4.38 35.91
N ALA A 571 -0.36 -3.77 35.46
CA ALA A 571 -0.27 -2.31 35.28
C ALA A 571 -1.04 -1.83 34.03
N GLY A 572 -0.97 -2.57 32.93
CA GLY A 572 -1.72 -2.30 31.69
C GLY A 572 -3.23 -2.43 31.87
N ASP A 573 -3.69 -3.44 32.61
CA ASP A 573 -5.11 -3.63 32.91
C ASP A 573 -5.67 -2.51 33.79
N ARG A 574 -4.86 -2.01 34.74
CA ARG A 574 -5.20 -0.81 35.53
C ARG A 574 -5.29 0.45 34.66
N ALA A 575 -4.42 0.60 33.65
CA ALA A 575 -4.45 1.71 32.71
C ALA A 575 -5.67 1.62 31.76
N ARG A 576 -5.99 0.42 31.25
CA ARG A 576 -7.20 0.16 30.44
C ARG A 576 -8.49 0.39 31.22
N ALA A 577 -8.54 0.02 32.49
CA ALA A 577 -9.69 0.30 33.34
C ALA A 577 -9.93 1.81 33.53
N ARG A 578 -8.86 2.60 33.64
CA ARG A 578 -8.93 4.07 33.72
C ARG A 578 -9.33 4.71 32.39
N SER A 579 -8.80 4.25 31.27
CA SER A 579 -9.18 4.79 29.95
C SER A 579 -10.61 4.40 29.54
N ARG A 580 -11.10 3.21 29.93
CA ARG A 580 -12.49 2.80 29.73
C ARG A 580 -13.48 3.57 30.61
N SER A 581 -13.07 4.08 31.77
CA SER A 581 -13.93 4.98 32.58
C SER A 581 -14.03 6.39 32.01
N GLU A 582 -13.12 6.78 31.10
CA GLU A 582 -13.09 8.11 30.47
C GLU A 582 -13.54 8.09 29.00
N ALA A 583 -13.52 6.93 28.33
CA ALA A 583 -13.97 6.77 26.95
C ALA A 583 -15.42 6.24 26.87
N SER A 584 -16.31 7.05 26.28
CA SER A 584 -17.68 6.64 25.95
C SER A 584 -17.69 5.37 25.06
N PRO A 585 -18.49 4.35 25.38
CA PRO A 585 -18.50 3.09 24.65
C PRO A 585 -19.37 3.24 23.40
N ARG A 586 -18.78 3.60 22.26
CA ARG A 586 -19.36 3.44 20.91
C ARG A 586 -18.33 3.83 19.84
N SER A 587 -17.51 2.87 19.42
CA SER A 587 -16.95 2.83 18.06
C SER A 587 -16.35 1.45 17.82
N SER A 588 -17.22 0.48 17.56
CA SER A 588 -16.88 -0.62 16.68
C SER A 588 -16.65 -0.02 15.30
N TRP A 589 -15.40 -0.08 14.82
CA TRP A 589 -15.07 0.13 13.42
C TRP A 589 -15.42 -1.10 12.60
#